data_AF-A0A969RDU4-F1
#
_entry.id   AF-A0A969RDU4-F1
#
_cell.length_a   1.000
_cell.length_b   1.000
_cell.length_c   1.000
_cell.angle_alpha   90.00
_cell.angle_beta   90.00
_cell.angle_gamma   90.00
#
_symmetry.space_group_name_H-M   'P 1'
#
loop_
_entity.id
_entity.type
_entity.pdbx_description
1 polymer ?
#
loop_
_entity_poly.entity_id
_entity_poly.type
_entity_poly.pdbx_seq_one_letter_code
_entity_poly.pdbx_strand_id
1 'polypeptide(L)' 'MRISRHQYVIQQRVKKAKLMLSKTDLAIADIALQVGFSSQSHLTQQFKRLTGMTPKQVR' A
#
# COMPACT_ATOMS: atom_id res chain seq x y z
N MET A 1 -1.98 23.14 0.00
CA MET A 1 -1.37 22.19 -0.97
C MET A 1 -2.46 21.47 -1.74
N ARG A 2 -2.54 21.62 -3.07
CA ARG A 2 -3.43 20.80 -3.91
C ARG A 2 -2.78 19.43 -4.13
N ILE A 3 -3.33 18.37 -3.54
CA ILE A 3 -2.98 16.99 -3.90
C ILE A 3 -3.71 16.62 -5.18
N SER A 4 -3.01 15.95 -6.12
CA SER A 4 -3.67 15.46 -7.34
C SER A 4 -4.60 14.30 -7.00
N ARG A 5 -5.65 14.09 -7.81
CA ARG A 5 -6.58 12.96 -7.65
C ARG A 5 -5.83 11.62 -7.57
N HIS A 6 -4.81 11.45 -8.41
CA HIS A 6 -3.94 10.27 -8.41
C HIS A 6 -3.20 10.10 -7.08
N GLN A 7 -2.59 11.16 -6.54
CA GLN A 7 -1.89 11.10 -5.26
C GLN A 7 -2.83 10.73 -4.11
N TYR A 8 -4.03 11.29 -4.09
CA TYR A 8 -5.03 10.95 -3.08
C TYR A 8 -5.41 9.47 -3.15
N VAL A 9 -5.67 8.94 -4.35
CA VAL A 9 -5.99 7.51 -4.53
C VAL A 9 -4.86 6.64 -4.03
N ILE A 10 -3.61 6.93 -4.39
CA ILE A 10 -2.44 6.17 -3.91
C ILE A 10 -2.34 6.20 -2.38
N GLN A 11 -2.58 7.36 -1.74
CA GLN A 11 -2.59 7.46 -0.28
C GLN A 11 -3.69 6.58 0.35
N GLN A 12 -4.89 6.56 -0.21
CA GLN A 12 -5.98 5.71 0.30
C GLN A 12 -5.67 4.22 0.13
N ARG A 13 -5.09 3.82 -1.01
CA ARG A 13 -4.67 2.43 -1.25
C ARG A 13 -3.60 1.98 -0.24
N VAL A 14 -2.61 2.83 0.04
CA VAL A 14 -1.58 2.56 1.04
C VAL A 14 -2.16 2.47 2.45
N LYS A 15 -3.11 3.34 2.82
CA LYS A 15 -3.82 3.25 4.11
C LYS A 15 -4.56 1.92 4.25
N LYS A 16 -5.29 1.49 3.21
CA LYS A 16 -5.99 0.20 3.21
C LYS A 16 -5.01 -0.98 3.29
N ALA A 17 -3.91 -0.93 2.54
CA ALA A 17 -2.87 -1.97 2.60
C ALA A 17 -2.29 -2.12 4.01
N LYS A 18 -2.02 -0.99 4.70
CA LYS A 18 -1.53 -1.01 6.09
C LYS A 18 -2.48 -1.73 7.04
N LEU A 19 -3.79 -1.48 6.92
CA LEU A 19 -4.81 -2.15 7.73
C LEU A 19 -4.92 -3.65 7.42
N MET A 20 -4.76 -4.05 6.15
CA MET A 20 -4.83 -5.47 5.77
C MET A 20 -3.60 -6.25 6.24
N LEU A 21 -2.41 -5.64 6.15
CA LEU A 21 -1.16 -6.23 6.64
C LEU A 21 -1.20 -6.54 8.14
N SER A 22 -1.89 -5.73 8.95
CA SER A 22 -2.01 -5.94 10.39
C SER A 22 -3.18 -6.84 10.81
N LYS A 23 -4.04 -7.24 9.87
CA LYS A 23 -5.30 -7.97 10.17
C LYS A 23 -5.41 -9.32 9.48
N THR A 24 -4.52 -9.63 8.55
CA THR A 24 -4.64 -10.82 7.69
C THR A 24 -3.28 -11.43 7.41
N ASP A 25 -3.27 -12.74 7.13
CA ASP A 25 -2.08 -13.47 6.69
C ASP A 25 -1.97 -13.58 5.16
N LEU A 26 -2.70 -12.76 4.41
CA LEU A 26 -2.64 -12.73 2.95
C LEU A 26 -1.23 -12.43 2.43
N ALA A 27 -0.85 -13.00 1.28
CA ALA A 27 0.44 -12.65 0.69
C ALA A 27 0.46 -11.15 0.33
N ILE A 28 1.62 -10.50 0.47
CA ILE A 28 1.74 -9.05 0.19
C ILE A 28 1.38 -8.76 -1.29
N ALA A 29 1.65 -9.71 -2.19
CA ALA A 29 1.20 -9.66 -3.58
C ALA A 29 -0.32 -9.61 -3.71
N ASP A 30 -1.06 -10.45 -2.99
CA ASP A 30 -2.52 -10.47 -3.01
C ASP A 30 -3.10 -9.18 -2.44
N ILE A 31 -2.53 -8.67 -1.34
CA ILE A 31 -2.90 -7.37 -0.76
C ILE A 31 -2.68 -6.26 -1.79
N ALA A 32 -1.58 -6.27 -2.53
CA ALA A 32 -1.31 -5.28 -3.57
C ALA A 32 -2.40 -5.25 -4.64
N LEU A 33 -2.79 -6.43 -5.15
CA LEU A 33 -3.86 -6.54 -6.14
C LEU A 33 -5.21 -6.09 -5.56
N GLN A 34 -5.55 -6.51 -4.33
CA GLN A 34 -6.83 -6.17 -3.69
C GLN A 34 -7.00 -4.67 -3.39
N VAL A 35 -5.90 -3.95 -3.11
CA VAL A 35 -5.96 -2.50 -2.94
C VAL A 35 -5.76 -1.74 -4.26
N GLY A 36 -5.63 -2.44 -5.39
CA GLY A 36 -5.60 -1.86 -6.73
C GLY A 36 -4.22 -1.44 -7.24
N PHE A 37 -3.12 -1.96 -6.68
CA PHE A 37 -1.81 -1.87 -7.32
C PHE A 37 -1.65 -2.96 -8.39
N SER A 38 -0.84 -2.68 -9.40
CA SER A 38 -0.52 -3.61 -10.47
C SER A 38 0.44 -4.74 -10.06
N SER A 39 1.19 -4.56 -8.97
CA SER A 39 2.12 -5.56 -8.45
C SER A 39 2.52 -5.29 -7.00
N GLN A 40 3.08 -6.32 -6.34
CA GLN A 40 3.70 -6.19 -5.01
C GLN A 40 4.80 -5.12 -4.99
N SER A 41 5.64 -5.05 -6.02
CA SER A 41 6.74 -4.09 -6.11
C SER A 41 6.22 -2.65 -6.17
N HIS A 42 5.14 -2.41 -6.91
CA HIS A 42 4.51 -1.09 -6.98
C HIS A 42 3.93 -0.68 -5.62
N LEU A 43 3.20 -1.58 -4.94
CA LEU A 43 2.76 -1.34 -3.56
C LEU A 43 3.96 -1.03 -2.65
N THR A 44 5.02 -1.84 -2.70
CA THR A 44 6.19 -1.70 -1.82
C THR A 44 6.87 -0.34 -1.98
N GLN A 45 7.05 0.12 -3.22
CA GLN A 45 7.65 1.43 -3.50
C GLN A 45 6.79 2.57 -2.95
N GLN A 46 5.47 2.56 -3.22
CA GLN A 46 4.56 3.62 -2.78
C GLN A 46 4.35 3.61 -1.26
N PHE A 47 4.28 2.41 -0.67
CA PHE A 47 4.13 2.22 0.77
C PHE A 47 5.37 2.73 1.51
N LYS A 48 6.59 2.40 1.04
CA LYS A 48 7.84 2.95 1.61
C LYS A 48 7.92 4.46 1.46
N ARG A 49 7.57 4.99 0.29
CA ARG A 49 7.56 6.45 0.03
C ARG A 49 6.62 7.20 0.96
N LEU A 50 5.46 6.62 1.31
CA LEU A 50 4.43 7.28 2.10
C LEU A 50 4.50 6.99 3.62
N THR A 51 5.10 5.88 4.02
CA THR A 51 5.12 5.44 5.44
C THR A 51 6.53 5.35 6.04
N GLY A 52 7.57 5.39 5.21
CA GLY A 52 8.97 5.17 5.64
C GLY A 52 9.35 3.71 5.85
N MET A 53 8.39 2.79 5.85
CA MET A 53 8.60 1.35 6.07
C MET A 53 8.15 0.54 4.85
N THR A 54 8.64 -0.68 4.69
CA THR A 54 8.13 -1.61 3.66
C THR A 54 6.91 -2.38 4.19
N PRO A 55 6.02 -2.90 3.32
CA PRO A 55 4.91 -3.76 3.75
C PRO A 55 5.35 -4.95 4.62
N LYS A 56 6.53 -5.52 4.34
CA LYS A 56 7.10 -6.63 5.12
C LYS A 56 7.54 -6.23 6.53
N GLN A 57 7.93 -4.98 6.76
CA GLN A 57 8.36 -4.48 8.07
C GLN A 57 7.19 -4.12 9.00
N VAL A 58 5.99 -3.91 8.44
CA VAL A 58 4.79 -3.53 9.21
C VAL A 58 3.89 -4.74 9.49
N ARG A 59 4.22 -5.89 8.90
CA ARG A 59 3.58 -7.17 9.16
C ARG A 59 4.16 -7.77 10.43
#